data_AF-A0A3M7IZH7-F1
#
_entry.id   AF-A0A3M7IZH7-F1
#
_cell.length_a   1.000
_cell.length_b   1.000
_cell.length_c   1.000
_cell.angle_alpha   90.00
_cell.angle_beta   90.00
_cell.angle_gamma   90.00
#
_symmetry.space_group_name_H-M   'P 1'
#
loop_
_entity.id
_entity.type
_entity.pdbx_description
1 polymer ?
#
loop_
_entity_poly.entity_id
_entity_poly.type
_entity_poly.pdbx_seq_one_letter_code
_entity_poly.pdbx_strand_id
1 'polypeptide(L)'
;MAPYSWTPDVVIGVDFGMTCTGVAWSAAPEWNDPKTLQHWPGIAYHEIRNKVDTAVAYDARDSRLRNWGFACDDEDPALEVNRFFKLNLDPGYIDNHVHAPTHSEVKQWYCDYLQSLFSYLMRHFRETMPRFESKNVEFVFSVPTTWKDPRMIAEIQRLVKVAGYGKEENHRVSVSLTEAEAAAVYASKQQMQKGDVYQRATGADTLTYTRGCGFSGQADGPG
;
A
#
# COMPACT_ATOMS: atom_id res chain seq x y z
N MET A 1 19.89 -29.37 8.52
CA MET A 1 19.83 -27.99 7.98
C MET A 1 18.40 -27.53 8.14
N ALA A 2 18.15 -26.49 8.93
CA ALA A 2 16.81 -25.89 8.96
C ALA A 2 16.49 -25.35 7.54
N PRO A 3 15.26 -25.50 7.04
CA PRO A 3 14.91 -24.94 5.74
C PRO A 3 15.17 -23.44 5.78
N TYR A 4 15.84 -22.92 4.75
CA TYR A 4 16.07 -21.49 4.58
C TYR A 4 14.71 -20.78 4.59
N SER A 5 14.38 -20.13 5.71
CA SER A 5 13.15 -19.37 5.83
C SER A 5 13.35 -18.06 5.07
N TRP A 6 12.50 -17.80 4.07
CA TRP A 6 12.51 -16.54 3.34
C TRP A 6 12.26 -15.39 4.32
N THR A 7 13.18 -14.42 4.35
CA THR A 7 13.06 -13.20 5.16
C THR A 7 13.26 -12.00 4.25
N PRO A 8 12.40 -10.96 4.36
CA PRO A 8 12.56 -9.76 3.56
C PRO A 8 13.82 -8.99 3.98
N ASP A 9 14.50 -8.41 3.01
CA ASP A 9 15.51 -7.37 3.22
C ASP A 9 14.89 -5.97 3.09
N VAL A 10 13.74 -5.86 2.42
CA VAL A 10 12.98 -4.61 2.25
C VAL A 10 11.50 -4.92 2.39
N VAL A 11 10.80 -4.11 3.18
CA VAL A 11 9.34 -4.12 3.24
C VAL A 11 8.83 -2.81 2.67
N ILE A 12 7.95 -2.89 1.68
CA ILE A 12 7.31 -1.74 1.01
C ILE A 12 5.81 -1.82 1.31
N GLY A 13 5.33 -0.92 2.17
CA GLY A 13 3.92 -0.72 2.45
C GLY A 13 3.27 0.17 1.40
N VAL A 14 2.16 -0.29 0.83
CA VAL A 14 1.35 0.46 -0.15
C VAL A 14 -0.04 0.68 0.43
N ASP A 15 -0.34 1.94 0.71
CA ASP A 15 -1.68 2.41 1.07
C ASP A 15 -2.40 2.84 -0.20
N PHE A 16 -3.04 1.90 -0.89
CA PHE A 16 -3.79 2.20 -2.11
C PHE A 16 -5.13 2.82 -1.74
N GLY A 17 -5.15 4.10 -1.37
CA GLY A 17 -6.37 4.77 -0.94
C GLY A 17 -7.35 5.08 -2.07
N MET A 18 -8.48 5.67 -1.71
CA MET A 18 -9.51 6.07 -2.66
C MET A 18 -9.05 7.24 -3.56
N THR A 19 -8.54 8.31 -2.94
CA THR A 19 -8.14 9.54 -3.65
C THR A 19 -6.66 9.57 -3.96
N CYS A 20 -5.82 9.10 -3.02
CA CYS A 20 -4.38 9.14 -3.14
C CYS A 20 -3.77 7.84 -2.61
N THR A 21 -2.68 7.41 -3.24
CA THR A 21 -1.87 6.28 -2.82
C THR A 21 -0.64 6.75 -2.05
N GLY A 22 -0.41 6.20 -0.87
CA GLY A 22 0.82 6.39 -0.11
C GLY A 22 1.74 5.18 -0.24
N VAL A 23 3.06 5.41 -0.24
CA VAL A 23 4.05 4.34 -0.14
C VAL A 23 5.04 4.66 0.97
N ALA A 24 5.31 3.69 1.82
CA ALA A 24 6.36 3.78 2.83
C ALA A 24 7.20 2.50 2.83
N TRP A 25 8.46 2.60 3.22
CA TRP A 25 9.36 1.44 3.20
C TRP A 25 10.34 1.45 4.37
N SER A 26 10.78 0.26 4.76
CA SER A 26 11.91 0.06 5.68
C SER A 26 12.75 -1.11 5.19
N ALA A 27 14.03 -1.13 5.54
CA ALA A 27 14.97 -2.12 5.04
C ALA A 27 15.92 -2.61 6.14
N ALA A 28 16.32 -3.86 6.00
CA ALA A 28 17.38 -4.50 6.75
C ALA A 28 18.76 -3.87 6.43
N PRO A 29 19.73 -4.02 7.33
CA PRO A 29 19.61 -4.66 8.65
C PRO A 29 19.03 -3.75 9.74
N GLU A 30 18.99 -2.44 9.52
CA GLU A 30 18.69 -1.48 10.59
C GLU A 30 17.20 -1.43 10.95
N TRP A 31 16.31 -1.69 9.98
CA TRP A 31 14.84 -1.63 10.17
C TRP A 31 14.38 -0.35 10.87
N ASN A 32 14.98 0.79 10.49
CA ASN A 32 14.59 2.11 10.98
C ASN A 32 13.11 2.40 10.72
N ASP A 33 12.60 3.47 11.35
CA ASP A 33 11.24 3.93 11.13
C ASP A 33 10.93 4.05 9.62
N PRO A 34 9.73 3.61 9.17
CA PRO A 34 9.40 3.59 7.75
C PRO A 34 9.53 4.97 7.11
N LYS A 35 10.30 5.03 6.02
CA LYS A 35 10.47 6.22 5.20
C LYS A 35 9.31 6.32 4.22
N THR A 36 8.65 7.47 4.19
CA THR A 36 7.59 7.75 3.22
C THR A 36 8.23 8.11 1.88
N LEU A 37 7.71 7.56 0.78
CA LEU A 37 8.09 7.95 -0.57
C LEU A 37 7.42 9.28 -0.89
N GLN A 38 8.21 10.30 -1.23
CA GLN A 38 7.69 11.66 -1.38
C GLN A 38 7.93 12.30 -2.75
N HIS A 39 8.78 11.71 -3.57
CA HIS A 39 8.99 12.15 -4.95
C HIS A 39 8.11 11.29 -5.85
N TRP A 40 7.44 11.93 -6.80
CA TRP A 40 6.50 11.26 -7.70
C TRP A 40 6.68 11.82 -9.12
N PRO A 41 6.44 11.00 -10.17
CA PRO A 41 6.40 11.52 -11.53
C PRO A 41 5.19 12.43 -11.74
N GLY A 42 5.25 13.30 -12.75
CA GLY A 42 4.13 14.18 -13.13
C GLY A 42 4.05 15.50 -12.35
N ILE A 43 4.92 15.72 -11.35
CA ILE A 43 5.07 17.02 -10.66
C ILE A 43 6.49 17.56 -10.84
N ALA A 44 6.67 18.85 -10.55
CA ALA A 44 7.98 19.47 -10.62
C ALA A 44 8.94 18.80 -9.60
N TYR A 45 10.22 18.64 -9.98
CA TYR A 45 11.20 17.89 -9.19
C TYR A 45 11.38 18.37 -7.74
N HIS A 46 11.21 19.68 -7.50
CA HIS A 46 11.34 20.28 -6.18
C HIS A 46 10.12 20.06 -5.28
N GLU A 47 9.02 19.54 -5.84
CA GLU A 47 7.82 19.25 -5.09
C GLU A 47 7.91 17.90 -4.38
N ILE A 48 7.50 17.92 -3.11
CA ILE A 48 7.49 16.77 -2.22
C ILE A 48 6.02 16.54 -1.82
N ARG A 49 5.52 15.31 -2.00
CA ARG A 49 4.16 14.91 -1.64
C ARG A 49 4.17 13.54 -0.98
N ASN A 50 3.57 13.40 0.20
CA ASN A 50 3.51 12.12 0.93
C ASN A 50 2.68 11.03 0.22
N LYS A 51 1.86 11.42 -0.76
CA LYS A 51 1.00 10.54 -1.53
C LYS A 51 0.94 11.03 -2.97
N VAL A 52 0.60 10.13 -3.88
CA VAL A 52 0.32 10.41 -5.30
C VAL A 52 -1.17 10.20 -5.58
N ASP A 53 -1.73 10.91 -6.55
CA ASP A 53 -3.12 10.73 -6.95
C ASP A 53 -3.41 9.27 -7.36
N THR A 54 -4.60 8.79 -6.99
CA THR A 54 -5.18 7.54 -7.48
C THR A 54 -5.96 7.84 -8.75
N ALA A 55 -5.21 7.97 -9.84
CA ALA A 55 -5.75 8.33 -11.14
C ALA A 55 -4.98 7.64 -12.26
N VAL A 56 -5.70 7.33 -13.34
CA VAL A 56 -5.14 6.89 -14.62
C VAL A 56 -5.78 7.71 -15.73
N ALA A 57 -5.02 8.02 -16.78
CA ALA A 57 -5.52 8.72 -17.94
C ALA A 57 -5.24 7.93 -19.21
N TYR A 58 -6.27 7.80 -20.05
CA TYR A 58 -6.22 7.10 -21.32
C TYR A 58 -6.34 8.09 -22.47
N ASP A 59 -5.74 7.77 -23.61
CA ASP A 59 -5.94 8.53 -24.84
C ASP A 59 -7.41 8.41 -25.27
N ALA A 60 -8.11 9.53 -25.43
CA ALA A 60 -9.53 9.54 -25.78
C ALA A 60 -9.84 8.91 -27.15
N ARG A 61 -8.82 8.69 -28.01
CA ARG A 61 -9.00 8.17 -29.37
C ARG A 61 -8.81 6.66 -29.47
N ASP A 62 -7.87 6.11 -28.70
CA ASP A 62 -7.48 4.69 -28.80
C ASP A 62 -7.56 3.92 -27.47
N SER A 63 -8.01 4.58 -26.39
CA SER A 63 -8.18 4.03 -25.05
C SER A 63 -6.93 3.35 -24.51
N ARG A 64 -5.73 3.80 -24.92
CA ARG A 64 -4.45 3.31 -24.36
C ARG A 64 -4.03 4.16 -23.17
N LEU A 65 -3.52 3.49 -22.13
CA LEU A 65 -2.98 4.16 -20.95
C LEU A 65 -1.86 5.11 -21.36
N ARG A 66 -1.97 6.37 -20.96
CA ARG A 66 -0.96 7.43 -21.19
C ARG A 66 -0.29 7.83 -19.89
N ASN A 67 -1.09 8.21 -18.90
CA ASN A 67 -0.61 8.79 -17.65
C ASN A 67 -1.21 8.11 -16.43
N TRP A 68 -0.56 8.30 -15.29
CA TRP A 68 -1.03 7.88 -13.98
C TRP A 68 -0.60 8.90 -12.93
N GLY A 69 -1.29 8.90 -11.79
CA GLY A 69 -0.96 9.78 -10.68
C GLY A 69 -1.05 11.25 -11.07
N PHE A 70 -0.05 12.04 -10.67
CA PHE A 70 -0.03 13.48 -10.94
C PHE A 70 0.17 13.85 -12.41
N ALA A 71 0.55 12.90 -13.27
CA ALA A 71 0.65 13.16 -14.71
C ALA A 71 -0.72 13.16 -15.41
N CYS A 72 -1.79 12.80 -14.70
CA CYS A 72 -3.16 12.94 -15.22
C CYS A 72 -3.56 14.42 -15.21
N ASP A 73 -3.81 14.97 -16.40
CA ASP A 73 -4.21 16.35 -16.61
C ASP A 73 -5.65 16.40 -17.10
N ASP A 74 -6.54 16.96 -16.27
CA ASP A 74 -7.97 17.10 -16.57
C ASP A 74 -8.23 18.21 -17.62
N GLU A 75 -7.26 19.09 -17.87
CA GLU A 75 -7.37 20.16 -18.87
C GLU A 75 -6.93 19.70 -20.28
N ASP A 76 -6.34 18.51 -20.42
CA ASP A 76 -5.97 17.96 -21.72
C ASP A 76 -7.18 17.23 -22.36
N PRO A 77 -7.82 17.80 -23.39
CA PRO A 77 -8.98 17.18 -24.03
C PRO A 77 -8.65 15.89 -24.79
N ALA A 78 -7.36 15.56 -24.99
CA ALA A 78 -6.94 14.29 -25.58
C ALA A 78 -6.93 13.14 -24.55
N LEU A 79 -7.15 13.43 -23.27
CA LEU A 79 -7.11 12.47 -22.19
C LEU A 79 -8.49 12.25 -21.56
N GLU A 80 -8.81 10.98 -21.32
CA GLU A 80 -9.90 10.57 -20.44
C GLU A 80 -9.32 10.19 -19.08
N VAL A 81 -9.51 11.08 -18.09
CA VAL A 81 -8.98 10.91 -16.74
C VAL A 81 -9.99 10.18 -15.87
N ASN A 82 -9.57 9.05 -15.31
CA ASN A 82 -10.38 8.19 -14.47
C ASN A 82 -9.89 8.20 -13.02
N ARG A 83 -10.77 8.64 -12.11
CA ARG A 83 -10.55 8.79 -10.66
C ARG A 83 -11.68 8.11 -9.90
N PHE A 84 -11.50 7.92 -8.59
CA PHE A 84 -12.52 7.35 -7.69
C PHE A 84 -13.05 5.96 -8.09
N PHE A 85 -12.37 5.26 -9.01
CA PHE A 85 -12.84 4.04 -9.62
C PHE A 85 -12.96 2.86 -8.65
N LYS A 86 -12.29 2.89 -7.48
CA LYS A 86 -12.50 1.86 -6.44
C LYS A 86 -13.91 1.86 -5.86
N LEU A 87 -14.69 2.95 -5.97
CA LEU A 87 -16.10 2.95 -5.58
C LEU A 87 -16.88 1.92 -6.41
N ASN A 88 -16.63 1.87 -7.71
CA ASN A 88 -17.27 0.96 -8.66
C ASN A 88 -16.78 -0.49 -8.56
N LEU A 89 -15.84 -0.80 -7.67
CA LEU A 89 -15.51 -2.19 -7.29
C LEU A 89 -16.41 -2.72 -6.18
N ASP A 90 -17.04 -1.85 -5.38
CA ASP A 90 -18.00 -2.24 -4.35
C ASP A 90 -19.33 -2.66 -5.01
N PRO A 91 -19.77 -3.92 -4.89
CA PRO A 91 -21.04 -4.36 -5.45
C PRO A 91 -22.27 -3.63 -4.88
N GLY A 92 -22.13 -3.03 -3.70
CA GLY A 92 -23.18 -2.23 -3.07
C GLY A 92 -23.23 -0.77 -3.54
N TYR A 93 -22.20 -0.30 -4.25
CA TYR A 93 -22.17 1.05 -4.81
C TYR A 93 -22.89 1.08 -6.15
N ILE A 94 -23.87 1.98 -6.28
CA ILE A 94 -24.60 2.21 -7.52
C ILE A 94 -24.21 3.58 -8.06
N ASP A 95 -23.57 3.55 -9.22
CA ASP A 95 -23.20 4.75 -9.95
C ASP A 95 -24.33 5.12 -10.94
N ASN A 96 -25.00 6.24 -10.67
CA ASN A 96 -26.16 6.70 -11.46
C ASN A 96 -25.76 7.56 -12.66
N HIS A 97 -24.46 7.76 -12.91
CA HIS A 97 -24.01 8.52 -14.07
C HIS A 97 -24.28 7.74 -15.36
N VAL A 98 -24.68 8.45 -16.42
CA VAL A 98 -25.03 7.85 -17.72
C VAL A 98 -23.88 7.03 -18.32
N HIS A 99 -22.64 7.40 -17.99
CA HIS A 99 -21.41 6.75 -18.44
C HIS A 99 -20.66 6.10 -17.27
N ALA A 100 -21.40 5.54 -16.30
CA ALA A 100 -20.80 4.77 -15.23
C ALA A 100 -19.93 3.64 -15.79
N PRO A 101 -18.70 3.46 -15.26
CA PRO A 101 -17.80 2.47 -15.80
C PRO A 101 -18.24 1.06 -15.46
N THR A 102 -18.01 0.14 -16.38
CA THR A 102 -18.23 -1.27 -16.14
C THR A 102 -17.21 -1.81 -15.14
N HIS A 103 -17.60 -2.86 -14.42
CA HIS A 103 -16.70 -3.53 -13.48
C HIS A 103 -15.41 -4.06 -14.15
N SER A 104 -15.43 -4.33 -15.46
CA SER A 104 -14.24 -4.75 -16.21
C SER A 104 -13.27 -3.59 -16.44
N GLU A 105 -13.78 -2.41 -16.85
CA GLU A 105 -12.98 -1.20 -17.03
C GLU A 105 -12.32 -0.78 -15.72
N VAL A 106 -13.10 -0.80 -14.64
CA VAL A 106 -12.59 -0.46 -13.30
C VAL A 106 -11.46 -1.38 -12.87
N LYS A 107 -11.57 -2.70 -13.12
CA LYS A 107 -10.47 -3.65 -12.84
C LYS A 107 -9.24 -3.37 -13.69
N GLN A 108 -9.44 -2.99 -14.95
CA GLN A 108 -8.35 -2.60 -15.83
C GLN A 108 -7.64 -1.35 -15.28
N TRP A 109 -8.38 -0.30 -14.94
CA TRP A 109 -7.84 0.93 -14.36
C TRP A 109 -7.07 0.66 -13.06
N TYR A 110 -7.61 -0.19 -12.20
CA TYR A 110 -6.95 -0.64 -10.97
C TYR A 110 -5.62 -1.35 -11.27
N CYS A 111 -5.63 -2.27 -12.24
CA CYS A 111 -4.44 -3.02 -12.63
C CYS A 111 -3.39 -2.12 -13.28
N ASP A 112 -3.78 -1.25 -14.21
CA ASP A 112 -2.92 -0.32 -14.93
C ASP A 112 -2.25 0.69 -13.99
N TYR A 113 -3.00 1.20 -13.01
CA TYR A 113 -2.45 2.04 -11.95
C TYR A 113 -1.37 1.30 -11.15
N LEU A 114 -1.68 0.09 -10.68
CA LEU A 114 -0.74 -0.71 -9.89
C LEU A 114 0.48 -1.15 -10.70
N GLN A 115 0.35 -1.43 -12.00
CA GLN A 115 1.48 -1.73 -12.88
C GLN A 115 2.40 -0.53 -13.05
N SER A 116 1.81 0.66 -13.21
CA SER A 116 2.56 1.92 -13.32
C SER A 116 3.29 2.25 -12.03
N LEU A 117 2.62 2.09 -10.88
CA LEU A 117 3.22 2.24 -9.57
C LEU A 117 4.35 1.23 -9.36
N PHE A 118 4.13 -0.06 -9.64
CA PHE A 118 5.16 -1.09 -9.52
C PHE A 118 6.39 -0.75 -10.34
N SER A 119 6.21 -0.39 -11.61
CA SER A 119 7.30 -0.01 -12.51
C SER A 119 8.08 1.18 -11.98
N TYR A 120 7.38 2.18 -11.43
CA TYR A 120 8.00 3.34 -10.80
C TYR A 120 8.81 2.95 -9.55
N LEU A 121 8.23 2.16 -8.64
CA LEU A 121 8.90 1.70 -7.43
C LEU A 121 10.15 0.91 -7.75
N MET A 122 10.09 -0.04 -8.70
CA MET A 122 11.24 -0.83 -9.09
C MET A 122 12.36 0.04 -9.65
N ARG A 123 12.04 1.01 -10.50
CA ARG A 123 13.03 1.98 -10.99
C ARG A 123 13.63 2.80 -9.84
N HIS A 124 12.78 3.38 -8.98
CA HIS A 124 13.21 4.20 -7.85
C HIS A 124 14.16 3.45 -6.92
N PHE A 125 13.82 2.23 -6.52
CA PHE A 125 14.66 1.46 -5.59
C PHE A 125 15.95 0.96 -6.23
N ARG A 126 15.96 0.61 -7.52
CA ARG A 126 17.21 0.28 -8.23
C ARG A 126 18.15 1.49 -8.30
N GLU A 127 17.61 2.69 -8.47
CA GLU A 127 18.40 3.93 -8.53
C GLU A 127 18.90 4.40 -7.16
N THR A 128 18.14 4.14 -6.08
CA THR A 128 18.40 4.73 -4.75
C THR A 128 18.90 3.75 -3.70
N MET A 129 18.75 2.44 -3.91
CA MET A 129 19.16 1.40 -2.97
C MET A 129 20.21 0.47 -3.60
N PRO A 130 21.43 0.40 -3.03
CA PRO A 130 22.46 -0.48 -3.56
C PRO A 130 22.05 -1.96 -3.59
N ARG A 131 22.31 -2.61 -4.73
CA ARG A 131 22.07 -4.05 -4.97
C ARG A 131 20.62 -4.46 -4.70
N PHE A 132 19.66 -3.57 -5.01
CA PHE A 132 18.24 -3.82 -4.78
C PHE A 132 17.75 -5.11 -5.44
N GLU A 133 18.26 -5.44 -6.63
CA GLU A 133 17.86 -6.63 -7.39
C GLU A 133 18.19 -7.96 -6.68
N SER A 134 19.17 -7.96 -5.76
CA SER A 134 19.49 -9.15 -4.97
C SER A 134 18.72 -9.26 -3.65
N LYS A 135 17.93 -8.24 -3.30
CA LYS A 135 17.21 -8.18 -2.02
C LYS A 135 15.89 -8.93 -2.10
N ASN A 136 15.52 -9.59 -1.01
CA ASN A 136 14.17 -10.08 -0.82
C ASN A 136 13.22 -8.90 -0.52
N VAL A 137 12.18 -8.71 -1.32
CA VAL A 137 11.24 -7.59 -1.19
C VAL A 137 9.86 -8.10 -0.82
N GLU A 138 9.32 -7.66 0.30
CA GLU A 138 7.92 -7.87 0.66
C GLU A 138 7.10 -6.61 0.37
N PHE A 139 6.06 -6.76 -0.44
CA PHE A 139 5.04 -5.73 -0.62
C PHE A 139 3.86 -6.01 0.31
N VAL A 140 3.46 -5.00 1.08
CA VAL A 140 2.34 -5.11 2.02
C VAL A 140 1.28 -4.10 1.62
N PHE A 141 0.11 -4.58 1.22
CA PHE A 141 -1.02 -3.71 0.84
C PHE A 141 -2.04 -3.59 1.97
N SER A 142 -2.57 -2.38 2.14
CA SER A 142 -3.84 -2.18 2.85
C SER A 142 -5.04 -2.52 1.95
N VAL A 143 -6.18 -2.85 2.55
CA VAL A 143 -7.47 -3.02 1.86
C VAL A 143 -8.49 -1.99 2.33
N PRO A 144 -9.46 -1.60 1.48
CA PRO A 144 -10.52 -0.68 1.89
C PRO A 144 -11.27 -1.18 3.13
N THR A 145 -11.47 -0.30 4.12
CA THR A 145 -12.12 -0.65 5.39
C THR A 145 -13.57 -1.10 5.24
N THR A 146 -14.27 -0.62 4.21
CA THR A 146 -15.68 -0.97 3.97
C THR A 146 -15.85 -2.36 3.34
N TRP A 147 -14.78 -2.97 2.84
CA TRP A 147 -14.85 -4.21 2.08
C TRP A 147 -14.81 -5.42 2.99
N LYS A 148 -16.01 -5.87 3.38
CA LYS A 148 -16.19 -7.01 4.30
C LYS A 148 -16.29 -8.37 3.59
N ASP A 149 -16.42 -8.37 2.26
CA ASP A 149 -16.58 -9.60 1.48
C ASP A 149 -15.22 -10.23 1.15
N PRO A 150 -14.94 -11.47 1.59
CA PRO A 150 -13.71 -12.19 1.25
C PRO A 150 -13.44 -12.29 -0.26
N ARG A 151 -14.48 -12.28 -1.10
CA ARG A 151 -14.35 -12.33 -2.56
C ARG A 151 -13.70 -11.06 -3.11
N MET A 152 -13.98 -9.90 -2.53
CA MET A 152 -13.35 -8.63 -2.93
C MET A 152 -11.87 -8.62 -2.55
N ILE A 153 -11.53 -9.12 -1.35
CA ILE A 153 -10.14 -9.25 -0.92
C ILE A 153 -9.36 -10.20 -1.86
N ALA A 154 -9.95 -11.34 -2.20
CA ALA A 154 -9.36 -12.30 -3.14
C ALA A 154 -9.16 -11.68 -4.53
N GLU A 155 -10.10 -10.87 -5.00
CA GLU A 155 -10.00 -10.17 -6.28
C GLU A 155 -8.86 -9.13 -6.27
N ILE A 156 -8.71 -8.33 -5.20
CA ILE A 156 -7.59 -7.40 -5.09
C ILE A 156 -6.25 -8.13 -5.04
N GLN A 157 -6.16 -9.21 -4.26
CA GLN A 157 -4.96 -10.05 -4.23
C GLN A 157 -4.59 -10.55 -5.64
N ARG A 158 -5.60 -10.91 -6.44
CA ARG A 158 -5.39 -11.30 -7.84
C ARG A 158 -4.91 -10.12 -8.68
N LEU A 159 -5.56 -8.95 -8.61
CA LEU A 159 -5.18 -7.76 -9.38
C LEU A 159 -3.76 -7.29 -9.06
N VAL A 160 -3.39 -7.28 -7.77
CA VAL A 160 -2.03 -6.96 -7.31
C VAL A 160 -1.01 -7.93 -7.92
N LYS A 161 -1.28 -9.23 -7.92
CA LYS A 161 -0.40 -10.22 -8.57
C LYS A 161 -0.31 -10.02 -10.08
N VAL A 162 -1.44 -9.78 -10.76
CA VAL A 162 -1.47 -9.51 -12.20
C VAL A 162 -0.62 -8.28 -12.53
N ALA A 163 -0.68 -7.25 -11.69
CA ALA A 163 0.08 -6.02 -11.84
C ALA A 163 1.62 -6.16 -11.68
N GLY A 164 2.12 -7.33 -11.28
CA GLY A 164 3.56 -7.61 -11.23
C GLY A 164 4.10 -7.93 -9.84
N TYR A 165 3.35 -7.60 -8.79
CA TYR A 165 3.79 -7.79 -7.42
C TYR A 165 3.93 -9.28 -7.07
N GLY A 166 5.09 -9.66 -6.54
CA GLY A 166 5.38 -11.04 -6.15
C GLY A 166 5.62 -12.01 -7.32
N LYS A 167 5.83 -11.52 -8.55
CA LYS A 167 6.19 -12.38 -9.70
C LYS A 167 7.66 -12.83 -9.69
N GLU A 168 8.57 -12.00 -9.17
CA GLU A 168 9.99 -12.35 -9.06
C GLU A 168 10.23 -13.32 -7.89
N GLU A 169 11.24 -14.19 -8.00
CA GLU A 169 11.50 -15.24 -6.99
C GLU A 169 11.79 -14.68 -5.59
N ASN A 170 12.44 -13.51 -5.54
CA ASN A 170 12.77 -12.74 -4.36
C ASN A 170 11.66 -11.77 -3.92
N HIS A 171 10.52 -11.70 -4.63
CA HIS A 171 9.41 -10.84 -4.28
C HIS A 171 8.28 -11.63 -3.59
N ARG A 172 7.72 -11.07 -2.53
CA ARG A 172 6.49 -11.58 -1.90
C ARG A 172 5.48 -10.46 -1.77
N VAL A 173 4.20 -10.83 -1.74
CA VAL A 173 3.11 -9.89 -1.55
C VAL A 173 2.14 -10.40 -0.49
N SER A 174 1.80 -9.54 0.45
CA SER A 174 0.81 -9.80 1.48
C SER A 174 -0.21 -8.66 1.51
N VAL A 175 -1.45 -9.03 1.82
CA VAL A 175 -2.58 -8.10 1.99
C VAL A 175 -3.06 -8.32 3.41
N SER A 176 -2.81 -7.38 4.31
CA SER A 176 -2.77 -7.67 5.75
C SER A 176 -3.74 -6.86 6.59
N LEU A 177 -3.75 -5.54 6.44
CA LEU A 177 -4.53 -4.61 7.27
C LEU A 177 -5.57 -3.87 6.41
N THR A 178 -6.68 -3.49 7.03
CA THR A 178 -7.54 -2.47 6.43
C THR A 178 -6.86 -1.10 6.47
N GLU A 179 -7.26 -0.17 5.60
CA GLU A 179 -6.76 1.20 5.55
C GLU A 179 -6.87 1.89 6.93
N ALA A 180 -8.02 1.77 7.60
CA ALA A 180 -8.23 2.29 8.96
C ALA A 180 -7.30 1.64 10.01
N GLU A 181 -7.08 0.33 9.95
CA GLU A 181 -6.14 -0.34 10.87
C GLU A 181 -4.70 0.09 10.61
N ALA A 182 -4.28 0.21 9.35
CA ALA A 182 -2.96 0.70 8.98
C ALA A 182 -2.74 2.15 9.47
N ALA A 183 -3.75 3.02 9.28
CA ALA A 183 -3.73 4.39 9.79
C ALA A 183 -3.66 4.43 11.32
N ALA A 184 -4.42 3.57 12.02
CA ALA A 184 -4.39 3.47 13.47
C ALA A 184 -3.00 3.02 13.99
N VAL A 185 -2.39 2.00 13.38
CA VAL A 185 -1.04 1.54 13.75
C VAL A 185 -0.02 2.66 13.55
N TYR A 186 -0.11 3.41 12.45
CA TYR A 186 0.78 4.55 12.20
C TYR A 186 0.61 5.65 13.27
N ALA A 187 -0.63 6.03 13.57
CA ALA A 187 -0.93 7.05 14.56
C ALA A 187 -0.49 6.64 15.98
N SER A 188 -0.73 5.38 16.37
CA SER A 188 -0.31 4.85 17.67
C SER A 188 1.21 4.83 17.83
N LYS A 189 1.97 4.48 16.79
CA LYS A 189 3.44 4.48 16.86
C LYS A 189 4.04 5.85 17.13
N GLN A 190 3.40 6.94 16.73
CA GLN A 190 3.85 8.30 17.09
C GLN A 190 3.63 8.64 18.57
N GLN A 191 2.80 7.88 19.27
CA GLN A 191 2.47 8.07 20.69
C GLN A 191 3.05 6.99 21.62
N MET A 192 3.61 5.91 21.06
CA MET A 192 4.12 4.77 21.82
C MET A 192 5.53 5.02 22.35
N GLN A 193 5.76 4.64 23.61
CA GLN A 193 7.10 4.54 24.18
C GLN A 193 7.61 3.10 24.08
N LYS A 194 8.92 2.92 24.16
CA LYS A 194 9.59 1.61 24.05
C LYS A 194 9.08 0.68 25.17
N GLY A 195 8.22 -0.28 24.84
CA GLY A 195 7.63 -1.25 25.78
C GLY A 195 6.19 -1.68 25.46
N ASP A 196 5.50 -0.98 24.58
CA ASP A 196 4.11 -1.29 24.24
C ASP A 196 4.03 -2.41 23.18
N VAL A 197 3.23 -3.46 23.46
CA VAL A 197 3.04 -4.63 22.57
C VAL A 197 1.64 -4.59 21.96
N TYR A 198 1.54 -4.79 20.64
CA TYR A 198 0.26 -4.97 19.95
C TYR A 198 -0.11 -6.46 19.91
N GLN A 199 -1.26 -6.83 20.48
CA GLN A 199 -1.86 -8.15 20.25
C GLN A 199 -2.85 -8.07 19.09
N ARG A 200 -2.68 -8.94 18.09
CA ARG A 200 -3.60 -9.11 16.98
C ARG A 200 -4.86 -9.81 17.49
N ALA A 201 -5.99 -9.10 17.54
CA ALA A 201 -7.27 -9.71 17.88
C ALA A 201 -7.82 -10.49 16.69
N THR A 202 -7.91 -11.81 16.80
CA THR A 202 -8.67 -12.66 15.88
C THR A 202 -10.05 -12.93 16.49
N GLY A 203 -11.08 -12.24 16.00
CA GLY A 203 -12.48 -12.57 16.23
C GLY A 203 -13.18 -11.78 17.36
N ALA A 204 -14.35 -11.25 17.00
CA ALA A 204 -15.44 -10.64 17.78
C ALA A 204 -15.16 -10.10 19.20
N ASP A 205 -15.39 -8.79 19.31
CA ASP A 205 -15.65 -7.98 20.49
C ASP A 205 -14.52 -7.75 21.52
N THR A 206 -14.18 -6.46 21.62
CA THR A 206 -13.43 -5.76 22.68
C THR A 206 -11.91 -5.70 22.51
N LEU A 207 -11.42 -4.52 22.08
CA LEU A 207 -10.04 -4.08 22.29
C LEU A 207 -9.79 -3.95 23.79
N THR A 208 -9.09 -4.90 24.40
CA THR A 208 -8.64 -4.78 25.79
C THR A 208 -7.21 -4.25 25.82
N TYR A 209 -7.04 -3.03 26.34
CA TYR A 209 -5.75 -2.48 26.71
C TYR A 209 -5.34 -3.07 28.06
N THR A 210 -4.39 -4.00 28.08
CA THR A 210 -3.73 -4.42 29.32
C THR A 210 -2.40 -3.70 29.45
N ARG A 211 -2.38 -2.71 30.34
CA ARG A 211 -1.13 -2.12 30.85
C ARG A 211 -0.45 -3.19 31.71
N GLY A 212 0.57 -3.85 31.18
CA GLY A 212 1.38 -4.79 31.94
C GLY A 212 2.14 -4.06 33.03
N CYS A 213 1.57 -3.98 34.23
CA CYS A 213 2.30 -3.58 35.42
C CYS A 213 3.31 -4.67 35.80
N GLY A 214 4.59 -4.36 35.56
CA GLY A 214 5.72 -4.64 36.45
C GLY A 214 6.17 -6.08 36.62
N PHE A 215 7.42 -6.37 36.24
CA PHE A 215 8.35 -7.11 37.10
C PHE A 215 9.80 -6.73 36.72
N SER A 216 10.45 -5.96 37.58
CA SER A 216 11.89 -6.09 37.81
C SER A 216 12.12 -5.81 39.29
N GLY A 217 12.23 -6.89 40.06
CA GLY A 217 12.71 -6.82 41.43
C GLY A 217 14.17 -6.38 41.44
N GLN A 218 14.50 -5.50 42.37
CA GLN A 218 15.87 -5.24 42.77
C GLN A 218 15.91 -5.34 44.30
N ALA A 219 16.80 -6.20 44.77
CA ALA A 219 16.94 -6.61 46.15
C ALA A 219 17.41 -5.45 47.03
N ASP A 220 16.67 -5.20 48.11
CA ASP A 220 17.18 -4.49 49.27
C ASP A 220 17.81 -5.49 50.24
N GLY A 221 19.05 -5.21 50.63
CA GLY A 221 19.68 -5.82 51.80
C GLY A 221 20.91 -5.01 52.22
N PRO A 222 20.83 -4.39 53.41
CA PRO A 222 21.95 -4.49 54.35
C PRO A 222 21.44 -5.01 55.71
N GLY A 223 22.09 -6.05 56.21
CA GLY A 223 21.81 -6.70 57.49
C GLY A 223 22.55 -8.03 57.59
#